data_AF-A0A087UQK5-F1
#
_entry.id   AF-A0A087UQK5-F1
#
_cell.length_a   1.000
_cell.length_b   1.000
_cell.length_c   1.000
_cell.angle_alpha   90.00
_cell.angle_beta   90.00
_cell.angle_gamma   90.00
#
_symmetry.space_group_name_H-M   'P 1'
#
loop_
_entity.id
_entity.type
_entity.pdbx_description
1 polymer ?
#
loop_
_entity_poly.entity_id
_entity_poly.type
_entity_poly.pdbx_seq_one_letter_code
_entity_poly.pdbx_strand_id
1 'polypeptide(L)'
;MEELQVLTSKQDLAFAETDDELSKTCGHLQDAMECVNHFTVRCFDKSKQEIYRQLTSGAQKLLADLCTEGSDFRKQYLVHASCYKNLTEEYRKCADSFLLQQEHAKRIEMPAKERLRKSCCLFDGYRECTKVAVREKCNEEAANLGEHIVTQAGGPLVELHCSSFKHNSKDCQDYAYSAAYSHASSVMCLYPHHQFFLLSALFLSIFYSYLSNR
;
A
#
# COMPACT_ATOMS: atom_id res chain seq x y z
N MET A 1 10.82 3.43 15.48
CA MET A 1 10.09 3.23 14.20
C MET A 1 10.01 1.76 13.78
N GLU A 2 10.68 0.86 14.50
CA GLU A 2 10.61 -0.61 14.33
C GLU A 2 9.22 -1.18 14.67
N GLU A 3 8.42 -0.48 15.47
CA GLU A 3 7.12 -0.96 15.98
C GLU A 3 5.97 -0.90 14.96
N LEU A 4 5.97 0.04 14.00
CA LEU A 4 4.93 0.08 12.96
C LEU A 4 5.12 -1.03 11.92
N GLN A 5 6.36 -1.53 11.79
CA GLN A 5 6.66 -2.70 10.98
C GLN A 5 6.02 -3.96 11.56
N VAL A 6 5.81 -4.08 12.87
CA VAL A 6 5.18 -5.28 13.47
C VAL A 6 3.70 -5.40 13.07
N LEU A 7 2.99 -4.27 12.94
CA LEU A 7 1.59 -4.22 12.48
C LEU A 7 1.44 -4.43 10.97
N THR A 8 2.51 -4.23 10.19
CA THR A 8 2.51 -4.41 8.72
C THR A 8 3.26 -5.67 8.25
N SER A 9 4.18 -6.21 9.06
CA SER A 9 4.98 -7.41 8.76
C SER A 9 4.22 -8.68 9.08
N LYS A 10 3.27 -8.64 10.01
CA LYS A 10 2.21 -9.64 10.11
C LYS A 10 1.11 -9.20 9.17
N GLN A 11 1.19 -9.65 7.92
CA GLN A 11 0.24 -9.42 6.83
C GLN A 11 -1.11 -10.10 7.10
N ASP A 12 -1.73 -9.77 8.23
CA ASP A 12 -3.05 -10.22 8.66
C ASP A 12 -4.13 -9.17 8.34
N LEU A 13 -3.97 -8.45 7.22
CA LEU A 13 -5.14 -7.87 6.54
C LEU A 13 -5.97 -8.96 5.86
N ALA A 14 -5.54 -10.23 5.92
CA ALA A 14 -6.42 -11.39 5.85
C ALA A 14 -7.30 -11.41 7.10
N PHE A 15 -8.27 -10.50 7.11
CA PHE A 15 -9.33 -10.47 8.09
C PHE A 15 -10.02 -11.84 8.16
N ALA A 16 -10.47 -12.18 9.36
CA ALA A 16 -11.17 -13.42 9.69
C ALA A 16 -12.18 -13.88 8.62
N GLU A 17 -12.13 -15.16 8.26
CA GLU A 17 -13.02 -15.72 7.23
C GLU A 17 -14.43 -15.97 7.77
N THR A 18 -14.53 -16.22 9.08
CA THR A 18 -15.79 -16.54 9.76
C THR A 18 -16.13 -15.51 10.82
N ASP A 19 -17.41 -15.46 11.19
CA ASP A 19 -17.91 -14.58 12.25
C ASP A 19 -17.22 -14.84 13.59
N ASP A 20 -16.99 -16.11 13.95
CA ASP A 20 -16.31 -16.51 15.17
C ASP A 20 -14.83 -16.07 15.19
N GLU A 21 -14.12 -16.25 14.07
CA GLU A 21 -12.74 -15.75 13.92
C GLU A 21 -12.71 -14.22 14.00
N LEU A 22 -13.72 -13.55 13.45
CA LEU A 22 -13.81 -12.10 13.42
C LEU A 22 -14.06 -11.56 14.83
N SER A 23 -14.92 -12.19 15.62
CA SER A 23 -15.15 -11.82 17.03
C SER A 23 -13.89 -11.95 17.88
N LYS A 24 -13.11 -13.03 17.70
CA LYS A 24 -11.81 -13.18 18.39
C LYS A 24 -10.81 -12.10 17.99
N THR A 25 -10.73 -11.83 16.69
CA THR A 25 -9.85 -10.79 16.13
C THR A 25 -10.24 -9.40 16.66
N CYS A 26 -11.54 -9.11 16.73
CA CYS A 26 -12.07 -7.87 17.26
C CYS A 26 -11.70 -7.64 18.72
N GLY A 27 -11.72 -8.69 19.56
CA GLY A 27 -11.23 -8.58 20.95
C GLY A 27 -9.79 -8.08 21.00
N HIS A 28 -8.88 -8.70 20.25
CA HIS A 28 -7.47 -8.27 20.21
C HIS A 28 -7.29 -6.84 19.69
N LEU A 29 -8.06 -6.44 18.67
CA LEU A 29 -7.96 -5.10 18.08
C LEU A 29 -8.51 -4.02 19.03
N GLN A 30 -9.59 -4.30 19.73
CA GLN A 30 -10.17 -3.40 20.73
C GLN A 30 -9.23 -3.23 21.92
N ASP A 31 -8.65 -4.31 22.44
CA ASP A 31 -7.65 -4.26 23.51
C ASP A 31 -6.41 -3.44 23.10
N ALA A 32 -5.91 -3.65 21.88
CA ALA A 32 -4.78 -2.88 21.35
C ALA A 32 -5.11 -1.38 21.23
N MET A 33 -6.31 -1.06 20.73
CA MET A 33 -6.77 0.32 20.61
C MET A 33 -6.93 0.99 21.98
N GLU A 34 -7.47 0.30 22.97
CA GLU A 34 -7.58 0.82 24.35
C GLU A 34 -6.20 1.11 24.95
N CYS A 35 -5.24 0.21 24.75
CA CYS A 35 -3.85 0.39 25.19
C CYS A 35 -3.23 1.67 24.59
N VAL A 36 -3.36 1.86 23.28
CA VAL A 36 -2.85 3.07 22.60
C VAL A 36 -3.58 4.32 23.09
N ASN A 37 -4.90 4.27 23.26
CA ASN A 37 -5.67 5.40 23.78
C ASN A 37 -5.18 5.81 25.19
N HIS A 38 -4.99 4.85 26.11
CA HIS A 38 -4.42 5.12 27.43
C HIS A 38 -3.01 5.73 27.35
N PHE A 39 -2.16 5.23 26.46
CA PHE A 39 -0.85 5.83 26.21
C PHE A 39 -0.97 7.29 25.78
N THR A 40 -1.86 7.61 24.82
CA THR A 40 -2.02 9.00 24.35
C THR A 40 -2.51 9.93 25.46
N VAL A 41 -3.45 9.49 26.31
CA VAL A 41 -3.92 10.29 27.45
C VAL A 41 -2.79 10.60 28.43
N ARG A 42 -1.88 9.64 28.65
CA ARG A 42 -0.77 9.77 29.60
C ARG A 42 0.40 10.58 29.04
N CYS A 43 0.72 10.42 27.77
CA CYS A 43 1.99 10.87 27.19
C CYS A 43 1.86 12.09 26.27
N PHE A 44 0.68 12.35 25.70
CA PHE A 44 0.48 13.45 24.75
C PHE A 44 -0.13 14.67 25.45
N ASP A 45 0.32 15.85 25.04
CA ASP A 45 -0.38 17.10 25.34
C ASP A 45 -1.69 17.22 24.54
N LYS A 46 -2.50 18.23 24.85
CA LYS A 46 -3.82 18.42 24.22
C LYS A 46 -3.75 18.58 22.70
N SER A 47 -2.71 19.21 22.17
CA SER A 47 -2.56 19.38 20.72
C SER A 47 -2.25 18.04 20.05
N LYS A 48 -1.33 17.26 20.60
CA LYS A 48 -1.00 15.92 20.09
C LYS A 48 -2.16 14.92 20.23
N GLN A 49 -2.95 15.02 21.31
CA GLN A 49 -4.18 14.22 21.47
C GLN A 49 -5.17 14.49 20.35
N GLU A 50 -5.40 15.76 20.00
CA GLU A 50 -6.29 16.14 18.91
C GLU A 50 -5.76 15.66 17.55
N ILE A 51 -4.48 15.83 17.28
CA ILE A 51 -3.84 15.32 16.05
C ILE A 51 -3.99 13.80 15.94
N TYR A 52 -3.71 13.06 17.02
CA TYR A 52 -3.90 11.61 17.06
C TYR A 52 -5.34 11.23 16.74
N ARG A 53 -6.32 11.83 17.43
CA ARG A 53 -7.74 11.58 17.21
C ARG A 53 -8.15 11.82 15.76
N GLN A 54 -7.69 12.92 15.16
CA GLN A 54 -7.99 13.23 13.76
C GLN A 54 -7.40 12.19 12.82
N LEU A 55 -6.13 11.83 13.01
CA LEU A 55 -5.41 10.86 12.19
C LEU A 55 -5.96 9.44 12.29
N THR A 56 -6.48 9.02 13.45
CA THR A 56 -6.96 7.65 13.67
C THR A 56 -8.48 7.50 13.60
N SER A 57 -9.23 8.60 13.51
CA SER A 57 -10.71 8.58 13.52
C SER A 57 -11.33 7.64 12.48
N GLY A 58 -10.77 7.59 11.27
CA GLY A 58 -11.22 6.69 10.21
C GLY A 58 -11.06 5.22 10.56
N ALA A 59 -9.85 4.83 10.96
CA ALA A 59 -9.54 3.47 11.40
C ALA A 59 -10.37 3.05 12.64
N GLN A 60 -10.55 3.95 13.61
CA GLN A 60 -11.37 3.69 14.79
C GLN A 60 -12.84 3.46 14.41
N LYS A 61 -13.38 4.27 13.50
CA LYS A 61 -14.75 4.09 12.99
C LYS A 61 -14.89 2.76 12.24
N LEU A 62 -13.97 2.45 11.33
CA LEU A 62 -13.96 1.19 10.61
C LEU A 62 -13.95 -0.01 11.57
N LEU A 63 -13.11 0.05 12.61
CA LEU A 63 -13.05 -1.00 13.62
C LEU A 63 -14.38 -1.12 14.38
N ALA A 64 -14.98 -0.01 14.79
CA ALA A 64 -16.27 -0.01 15.48
C ALA A 64 -17.38 -0.61 14.60
N ASP A 65 -17.45 -0.23 13.32
CA ASP A 65 -18.43 -0.72 12.37
C ASP A 65 -18.25 -2.22 12.10
N LEU A 66 -17.00 -2.70 11.97
CA LEU A 66 -16.69 -4.12 11.72
C LEU A 66 -16.89 -5.01 12.96
N CYS A 67 -16.54 -4.49 14.14
CA CYS A 67 -16.54 -5.28 15.38
C CYS A 67 -17.83 -5.21 16.18
N THR A 68 -18.78 -4.37 15.78
CA THR A 68 -20.14 -4.42 16.34
C THR A 68 -20.86 -5.65 15.79
N GLU A 69 -21.19 -6.58 16.67
CA GLU A 69 -21.96 -7.79 16.31
C GLU A 69 -23.28 -7.43 15.62
N GLY A 70 -23.56 -8.11 14.51
CA GLY A 70 -24.80 -7.89 13.75
C GLY A 70 -24.87 -6.55 12.99
N SER A 71 -23.81 -5.75 12.96
CA SER A 71 -23.78 -4.53 12.15
C SER A 71 -23.91 -4.85 10.66
N ASP A 72 -24.46 -3.91 9.88
CA ASP A 72 -24.59 -4.11 8.43
C ASP A 72 -23.23 -4.15 7.74
N PHE A 73 -22.25 -3.40 8.24
CA PHE A 73 -20.89 -3.43 7.72
C PHE A 73 -20.22 -4.79 7.92
N ARG A 74 -20.37 -5.39 9.12
CA ARG A 74 -19.87 -6.73 9.43
C ARG A 74 -20.48 -7.79 8.52
N LYS A 75 -21.80 -7.73 8.30
CA LYS A 75 -22.50 -8.64 7.38
C LYS A 75 -21.95 -8.52 5.96
N GLN A 76 -21.80 -7.30 5.45
CA GLN A 76 -21.24 -7.05 4.12
C GLN A 76 -19.80 -7.57 4.00
N TYR A 77 -18.97 -7.33 5.02
CA TYR A 77 -17.61 -7.87 5.07
C TYR A 77 -17.60 -9.41 5.01
N LEU A 78 -18.44 -10.09 5.81
CA LEU A 78 -18.51 -11.55 5.86
C LEU A 78 -18.94 -12.20 4.54
N VAL A 79 -19.68 -11.50 3.69
CA VAL A 79 -20.02 -11.97 2.33
C VAL A 79 -18.76 -12.17 1.47
N HIS A 80 -17.72 -11.36 1.69
CA HIS A 80 -16.49 -11.38 0.88
C HIS A 80 -15.28 -11.96 1.61
N ALA A 81 -15.39 -12.23 2.92
CA ALA A 81 -14.29 -12.62 3.80
C ALA A 81 -13.49 -13.84 3.29
N SER A 82 -14.19 -14.89 2.84
CA SER A 82 -13.53 -16.10 2.28
C SER A 82 -12.67 -15.78 1.05
N CYS A 83 -13.08 -14.84 0.20
CA CYS A 83 -12.26 -14.43 -0.92
C CYS A 83 -11.04 -13.60 -0.47
N TYR A 84 -11.24 -12.64 0.44
CA TYR A 84 -10.16 -11.79 0.97
C TYR A 84 -9.03 -12.59 1.61
N LYS A 85 -9.33 -13.72 2.26
CA LYS A 85 -8.32 -14.64 2.81
C LYS A 85 -7.30 -15.15 1.77
N ASN A 86 -7.68 -15.18 0.49
CA ASN A 86 -6.83 -15.66 -0.61
C ASN A 86 -6.06 -14.53 -1.34
N LEU A 87 -6.11 -13.29 -0.81
CA LEU A 87 -5.46 -12.11 -1.39
C LEU A 87 -4.14 -11.71 -0.71
N THR A 88 -3.64 -12.50 0.25
CA THR A 88 -2.46 -12.15 1.06
C THR A 88 -1.26 -11.72 0.20
N GLU A 89 -0.96 -12.45 -0.86
CA GLU A 89 0.18 -12.17 -1.73
C GLU A 89 -0.02 -10.89 -2.56
N GLU A 90 -1.24 -10.62 -3.02
CA GLU A 90 -1.57 -9.40 -3.76
C GLU A 90 -1.51 -8.18 -2.86
N TYR A 91 -2.09 -8.27 -1.67
CA TYR A 91 -2.01 -7.21 -0.67
C TYR A 91 -0.57 -6.93 -0.27
N ARG A 92 0.24 -7.97 -0.09
CA ARG A 92 1.67 -7.82 0.17
C ARG A 92 2.36 -7.06 -0.95
N LYS A 93 2.18 -7.43 -2.22
CA LYS A 93 2.82 -6.73 -3.36
C LYS A 93 2.46 -5.24 -3.37
N CYS A 94 1.19 -4.90 -3.14
CA CYS A 94 0.76 -3.51 -3.08
C CYS A 94 1.36 -2.78 -1.87
N ALA A 95 1.33 -3.40 -0.68
CA ALA A 95 1.85 -2.81 0.54
C ALA A 95 3.38 -2.60 0.47
N ASP A 96 4.12 -3.59 -0.02
CA ASP A 96 5.58 -3.51 -0.15
C ASP A 96 5.99 -2.36 -1.07
N SER A 97 5.33 -2.21 -2.22
CA SER A 97 5.58 -1.10 -3.14
C SER A 97 5.28 0.26 -2.48
N PHE A 98 4.15 0.36 -1.78
CA PHE A 98 3.77 1.57 -1.06
C PHE A 98 4.78 1.93 0.04
N LEU A 99 5.16 0.97 0.88
CA LEU A 99 6.09 1.17 1.99
C LEU A 99 7.49 1.55 1.48
N LEU A 100 8.00 0.87 0.45
CA LEU A 100 9.29 1.21 -0.17
C LEU A 100 9.31 2.65 -0.69
N GLN A 101 8.24 3.06 -1.38
CA GLN A 101 8.14 4.43 -1.91
C GLN A 101 7.97 5.47 -0.81
N GLN A 102 7.25 5.14 0.27
CA GLN A 102 7.11 6.00 1.44
C GLN A 102 8.45 6.17 2.17
N GLU A 103 9.23 5.10 2.35
CA GLU A 103 10.57 5.15 2.94
C GLU A 103 11.53 5.99 2.10
N HIS A 104 11.47 5.86 0.77
CA HIS A 104 12.25 6.71 -0.12
C HIS A 104 11.83 8.19 -0.01
N ALA A 105 10.52 8.47 0.09
CA ALA A 105 10.01 9.82 0.27
C ALA A 105 10.47 10.47 1.57
N LYS A 106 10.63 9.71 2.66
CA LYS A 106 11.12 10.22 3.96
C LYS A 106 12.58 10.68 3.90
N ARG A 107 13.40 10.12 3.00
CA ARG A 107 14.82 10.46 2.87
C ARG A 107 15.08 11.71 2.03
N ILE A 108 14.06 12.16 1.29
CA ILE A 108 14.17 13.33 0.41
C ILE A 108 13.58 14.52 1.15
N GLU A 109 14.39 15.57 1.33
CA GLU A 109 13.90 16.82 1.88
C GLU A 109 13.02 17.52 0.83
N MET A 110 11.76 17.75 1.19
CA MET A 110 10.77 18.39 0.32
C MET A 110 9.85 19.30 1.13
N PRO A 111 9.33 20.39 0.53
CA PRO A 111 8.33 21.25 1.16
C PRO A 111 7.10 20.46 1.61
N ALA A 112 6.46 20.90 2.70
CA ALA A 112 5.33 20.18 3.30
C ALA A 112 4.19 19.91 2.29
N LYS A 113 3.89 20.87 1.41
CA LYS A 113 2.88 20.74 0.36
C LYS A 113 3.23 19.65 -0.66
N GLU A 114 4.49 19.57 -1.06
CA GLU A 114 4.97 18.54 -1.99
C GLU A 114 4.98 17.17 -1.33
N ARG A 115 5.34 17.10 -0.04
CA ARG A 115 5.26 15.88 0.77
C ARG A 115 3.85 15.34 0.88
N LEU A 116 2.87 16.23 1.10
CA LEU A 116 1.46 15.87 1.15
C LEU A 116 1.00 15.35 -0.21
N ARG A 117 1.28 16.08 -1.30
CA ARG A 117 0.96 15.66 -2.67
C ARG A 117 1.53 14.27 -2.99
N LYS A 118 2.82 14.06 -2.73
CA LYS A 118 3.47 12.76 -2.92
C LYS A 118 2.80 11.67 -2.09
N SER A 119 2.52 11.93 -0.82
CA SER A 119 1.84 10.95 0.06
C SER A 119 0.46 10.58 -0.44
N CYS A 120 -0.31 11.57 -0.93
CA CYS A 120 -1.62 11.33 -1.54
C CYS A 120 -1.52 10.51 -2.83
N CYS A 121 -0.55 10.80 -3.71
CA CYS A 121 -0.32 10.02 -4.93
C CYS A 121 0.04 8.55 -4.62
N LEU A 122 0.90 8.33 -3.63
CA LEU A 122 1.29 6.98 -3.20
C LEU A 122 0.11 6.23 -2.61
N PHE A 123 -0.70 6.89 -1.77
CA PHE A 123 -1.89 6.29 -1.18
C PHE A 123 -2.96 5.96 -2.23
N ASP A 124 -3.19 6.85 -3.21
CA ASP A 124 -4.10 6.61 -4.32
C ASP A 124 -3.64 5.41 -5.17
N GLY A 125 -2.33 5.28 -5.41
CA GLY A 125 -1.75 4.13 -6.11
C GLY A 125 -1.89 2.82 -5.34
N TYR A 126 -1.71 2.85 -4.02
CA TYR A 126 -1.97 1.70 -3.14
C TYR A 126 -3.46 1.30 -3.16
N ARG A 127 -4.37 2.28 -3.09
CA ARG A 127 -5.81 2.05 -3.19
C ARG A 127 -6.18 1.40 -4.52
N GLU A 128 -5.67 1.91 -5.64
CA GLU A 128 -5.97 1.34 -6.96
C GLU A 128 -5.38 -0.07 -7.11
N CYS A 129 -4.12 -0.28 -6.68
CA CYS A 129 -3.47 -1.59 -6.72
C CYS A 129 -4.28 -2.66 -5.98
N THR A 130 -4.74 -2.33 -4.77
CA THR A 130 -5.55 -3.25 -3.96
C THR A 130 -6.93 -3.48 -4.57
N LYS A 131 -7.59 -2.44 -5.09
CA LYS A 131 -8.87 -2.57 -5.81
C LYS A 131 -8.77 -3.49 -7.02
N VAL A 132 -7.76 -3.28 -7.87
CA VAL A 132 -7.51 -4.11 -9.06
C VAL A 132 -7.30 -5.57 -8.66
N ALA A 133 -6.44 -5.82 -7.67
CA ALA A 133 -6.17 -7.18 -7.18
C ALA A 133 -7.44 -7.89 -6.68
N VAL A 134 -8.27 -7.20 -5.89
CA VAL A 134 -9.54 -7.75 -5.41
C VAL A 134 -10.49 -8.02 -6.57
N ARG A 135 -10.61 -7.10 -7.52
CA ARG A 135 -11.51 -7.24 -8.67
C ARG A 135 -11.12 -8.44 -9.55
N GLU A 136 -9.83 -8.65 -9.78
CA GLU A 136 -9.32 -9.75 -10.61
C GLU A 136 -9.52 -11.12 -9.96
N LYS A 137 -9.36 -11.23 -8.63
CA LYS A 137 -9.44 -12.50 -7.91
C LYS A 137 -10.80 -12.81 -7.28
N CYS A 138 -11.57 -11.78 -6.95
CA CYS A 138 -12.88 -11.88 -6.35
C CYS A 138 -13.95 -11.43 -7.35
N ASN A 139 -14.50 -10.23 -7.16
CA ASN A 139 -15.51 -9.62 -8.02
C ASN A 139 -15.57 -8.10 -7.78
N GLU A 140 -16.37 -7.40 -8.58
CA GLU A 140 -16.52 -5.94 -8.52
C GLU A 140 -17.09 -5.45 -7.18
N GLU A 141 -18.05 -6.15 -6.59
CA GLU A 141 -18.64 -5.79 -5.30
C GLU A 141 -17.61 -5.86 -4.16
N ALA A 142 -16.83 -6.95 -4.13
CA ALA A 142 -15.73 -7.12 -3.20
C ALA A 142 -14.66 -6.04 -3.40
N ALA A 143 -14.40 -5.63 -4.65
CA ALA A 143 -13.41 -4.59 -4.95
C ALA A 143 -13.87 -3.21 -4.46
N ASN A 144 -15.16 -2.90 -4.61
CA ASN A 144 -15.74 -1.66 -4.13
C ASN A 144 -15.79 -1.61 -2.59
N LEU A 145 -16.14 -2.72 -1.93
CA LEU A 145 -16.05 -2.81 -0.47
C LEU A 145 -14.59 -2.67 0.01
N GLY A 146 -13.65 -3.34 -0.64
CA GLY A 146 -12.22 -3.26 -0.33
C GLY A 146 -11.66 -1.84 -0.49
N GLU A 147 -12.04 -1.14 -1.57
CA GLU A 147 -11.69 0.27 -1.76
C GLU A 147 -12.28 1.16 -0.66
N HIS A 148 -13.54 0.92 -0.28
CA HIS A 148 -14.19 1.64 0.81
C HIS A 148 -13.49 1.40 2.16
N ILE A 149 -13.08 0.17 2.45
CA ILE A 149 -12.28 -0.18 3.64
C ILE A 149 -10.98 0.65 3.68
N VAL A 150 -10.22 0.67 2.58
CA VAL A 150 -8.94 1.39 2.49
C VAL A 150 -9.13 2.90 2.66
N THR A 151 -10.13 3.49 2.01
CA THR A 151 -10.39 4.93 2.11
C THR A 151 -10.93 5.33 3.49
N GLN A 152 -11.86 4.55 4.05
CA GLN A 152 -12.41 4.80 5.39
C GLN A 152 -11.33 4.71 6.46
N ALA A 153 -10.39 3.76 6.36
CA ALA A 153 -9.26 3.67 7.28
C ALA A 153 -8.38 4.94 7.28
N GLY A 154 -8.20 5.56 6.11
CA GLY A 154 -7.49 6.85 5.96
C GLY A 154 -8.22 8.04 6.59
N GLY A 155 -9.54 7.91 6.81
CA GLY A 155 -10.36 8.89 7.51
C GLY A 155 -10.58 10.21 6.75
N PRO A 156 -11.22 11.19 7.42
CA PRO A 156 -11.62 12.45 6.78
C PRO A 156 -10.47 13.27 6.22
N LEU A 157 -9.26 13.11 6.76
CA LEU A 157 -8.08 13.85 6.30
C LEU A 157 -7.63 13.39 4.92
N VAL A 158 -7.70 12.09 4.64
CA VAL A 158 -7.40 11.56 3.30
C VAL A 158 -8.43 12.08 2.30
N GLU A 159 -9.71 12.06 2.65
CA GLU A 159 -10.76 12.60 1.78
C GLU A 159 -10.55 14.10 1.49
N LEU A 160 -10.31 14.89 2.54
CA LEU A 160 -10.14 16.35 2.46
C LEU A 160 -8.90 16.75 1.66
N HIS A 161 -7.78 16.05 1.83
CA HIS A 161 -6.50 16.46 1.28
C HIS A 161 -6.07 15.69 0.03
N CYS A 162 -6.58 14.47 -0.18
CA CYS A 162 -6.11 13.57 -1.24
C CYS A 162 -7.13 13.33 -2.36
N SER A 163 -8.39 13.74 -2.22
CA SER A 163 -9.45 13.49 -3.22
C SER A 163 -9.09 13.95 -4.64
N SER A 164 -8.34 15.05 -4.78
CA SER A 164 -7.89 15.59 -6.07
C SER A 164 -6.64 14.92 -6.66
N PHE A 165 -5.87 14.16 -5.86
CA PHE A 165 -4.62 13.56 -6.29
C PHE A 165 -4.85 12.11 -6.71
N LYS A 166 -4.93 11.87 -8.02
CA LYS A 166 -5.03 10.53 -8.61
C LYS A 166 -3.67 10.05 -9.09
N HIS A 167 -3.29 8.81 -8.80
CA HIS A 167 -1.97 8.27 -9.11
C HIS A 167 -1.60 8.36 -10.60
N ASN A 168 -2.60 8.36 -11.50
CA ASN A 168 -2.44 8.48 -12.94
C ASN A 168 -2.60 9.93 -13.47
N SER A 169 -2.83 10.91 -12.60
CA SER A 169 -2.96 12.31 -13.00
C SER A 169 -1.59 12.93 -13.25
N LYS A 170 -1.59 14.08 -13.94
CA LYS A 170 -0.39 14.91 -14.12
C LYS A 170 0.22 15.33 -12.79
N ASP A 171 -0.60 15.48 -11.75
CA ASP A 171 -0.11 15.81 -10.42
C ASP A 171 0.70 14.65 -9.79
N CYS A 172 0.56 13.42 -10.28
CA CYS A 172 1.28 12.27 -9.73
C CYS A 172 2.30 11.66 -10.69
N GLN A 173 2.49 12.23 -11.89
CA GLN A 173 3.43 11.72 -12.90
C GLN A 173 4.87 11.59 -12.40
N ASP A 174 5.34 12.52 -11.56
CA ASP A 174 6.69 12.49 -10.98
C ASP A 174 6.87 11.44 -9.87
N TYR A 175 5.75 10.89 -9.38
CA TYR A 175 5.69 9.93 -8.28
C TYR A 175 4.97 8.64 -8.70
N ALA A 176 4.94 8.36 -10.00
CA ALA A 176 4.15 7.29 -10.59
C ALA A 176 4.36 5.99 -9.81
N TYR A 177 3.25 5.48 -9.26
CA TYR A 177 3.23 4.21 -8.56
C TYR A 177 3.61 3.12 -9.56
N SER A 178 4.85 2.63 -9.48
CA SER A 178 5.31 1.55 -10.33
C SER A 178 4.68 0.25 -9.83
N ALA A 179 3.49 -0.08 -10.34
CA ALA A 179 2.92 -1.43 -10.29
C ALA A 179 3.70 -2.37 -11.22
N ALA A 180 5.03 -2.43 -11.08
CA ALA A 180 5.92 -3.14 -12.00
C ALA A 180 5.83 -4.68 -11.90
N TYR A 181 4.70 -5.23 -11.43
CA TYR A 181 4.48 -6.68 -11.30
C TYR A 181 3.10 -7.19 -11.74
N SER A 182 2.34 -6.44 -12.54
CA SER A 182 1.17 -6.98 -13.26
C SER A 182 1.21 -6.59 -14.74
N HIS A 183 2.03 -7.30 -15.50
CA HIS A 183 1.83 -7.70 -16.90
C HIS A 183 3.13 -8.35 -17.41
N ALA A 184 3.43 -9.56 -16.95
CA ALA A 184 4.25 -10.47 -17.73
C ALA A 184 3.34 -11.19 -18.75
N SER A 185 2.72 -10.42 -19.63
CA SER A 185 2.08 -10.95 -20.85
C SER A 185 3.00 -10.63 -22.02
N SER A 186 3.84 -11.61 -22.34
CA SER A 186 4.26 -11.96 -23.71
C SER A 186 4.50 -10.81 -24.71
N VAL A 187 5.60 -10.07 -24.59
CA VAL A 187 6.24 -9.42 -25.75
C VAL A 187 7.76 -9.42 -25.60
N MET A 188 8.41 -10.20 -26.48
CA MET A 188 9.80 -10.10 -26.95
C MET A 188 10.95 -10.10 -25.93
N CYS A 189 11.40 -11.29 -25.54
CA CYS A 189 12.84 -11.54 -25.44
C CYS A 189 13.46 -11.52 -26.86
N LEU A 190 13.66 -10.33 -27.43
CA LEU A 190 14.61 -10.13 -28.52
C LEU A 190 15.78 -9.32 -27.97
N TYR A 191 16.80 -10.07 -27.52
CA TYR A 191 18.22 -9.77 -27.44
C TYR A 191 18.69 -8.29 -27.43
N PRO A 192 19.62 -7.97 -26.51
CA PRO A 192 20.80 -7.21 -26.86
C PRO A 192 22.08 -7.99 -26.52
N HIS A 193 22.11 -9.32 -26.69
CA HIS A 193 23.37 -10.07 -26.60
C HIS A 193 24.22 -9.97 -27.88
N HIS A 194 23.65 -9.49 -28.99
CA HIS A 194 24.35 -9.38 -30.28
C HIS A 194 25.19 -8.10 -30.44
N GLN A 195 24.89 -7.06 -29.66
CA GLN A 195 25.59 -5.77 -29.74
C GLN A 195 26.85 -5.72 -28.84
N PHE A 196 26.88 -6.54 -27.78
CA PHE A 196 28.05 -6.67 -26.91
C PHE A 196 29.18 -7.49 -27.57
N PHE A 197 28.84 -8.52 -28.35
CA PHE A 197 29.83 -9.35 -29.06
C PHE A 197 30.52 -8.62 -30.22
N LEU A 198 29.83 -7.70 -30.90
CA LEU A 198 30.42 -6.91 -31.99
C LEU A 198 31.41 -5.85 -31.48
N LEU A 199 31.14 -5.26 -30.31
CA LEU A 199 32.05 -4.29 -29.70
C LEU A 199 33.33 -4.98 -29.17
N SER A 200 33.24 -6.17 -28.57
CA SER A 200 34.45 -6.91 -28.15
C SER A 200 35.35 -7.31 -29.33
N ALA A 201 34.77 -7.66 -30.48
CA ALA A 201 35.54 -8.02 -31.67
C ALA A 201 36.26 -6.81 -32.30
N LEU A 202 35.65 -5.62 -32.28
CA LEU A 202 36.29 -4.38 -32.72
C LEU A 202 37.40 -3.92 -31.76
N PHE A 203 37.21 -4.07 -30.45
CA PHE A 203 38.27 -3.74 -29.48
C PHE A 203 39.47 -4.68 -29.60
N LEU A 204 39.25 -5.99 -29.80
CA LEU A 204 40.33 -6.96 -29.97
C LEU A 204 41.10 -6.76 -31.29
N SER A 205 40.44 -6.39 -32.39
CA SER A 205 41.12 -6.13 -33.66
C SER A 205 41.96 -4.86 -33.61
N ILE A 206 41.46 -3.78 -33.00
CA ILE A 206 42.22 -2.54 -32.80
C ILE A 206 43.42 -2.79 -31.88
N PHE A 207 43.25 -3.56 -30.80
CA PHE A 207 44.33 -3.89 -29.87
C PHE A 207 45.41 -4.78 -30.53
N TYR A 208 44.99 -5.75 -31.35
CA TYR A 208 45.91 -6.60 -32.12
C TYR A 208 46.69 -5.81 -33.17
N SER A 209 46.03 -4.90 -33.90
CA SER A 209 46.71 -4.01 -34.86
C SER A 209 47.68 -3.03 -34.19
N TYR A 210 47.39 -2.57 -32.97
CA TYR A 210 48.29 -1.72 -32.19
C TYR A 210 49.54 -2.48 -31.70
N LEU A 211 49.37 -3.73 -31.26
CA LEU A 211 50.49 -4.58 -30.83
C LEU A 211 51.34 -5.11 -31.99
N SER A 212 50.75 -5.34 -33.16
CA SER A 212 51.49 -5.83 -34.34
C SER A 212 52.31 -4.75 -35.06
N ASN A 213 52.12 -3.48 -34.70
CA ASN A 213 52.83 -2.35 -35.32
C ASN A 213 53.83 -1.68 -34.34
N ARG A 214 54.33 -2.46 -33.38
CA ARG A 214 55.38 -2.06 -32.44
C ARG A 214 56.51 -3.08 -32.43
#